data_AF-A0A7J0AJA5-F1
#
_entry.id   AF-A0A7J0AJA5-F1
#
_cell.length_a   1.000
_cell.length_b   1.000
_cell.length_c   1.000
_cell.angle_alpha   90.00
_cell.angle_beta   90.00
_cell.angle_gamma   90.00
#
_symmetry.space_group_name_H-M   'P 1'
#
loop_
_entity.id
_entity.type
_entity.pdbx_description
1 polymer ?
#
loop_
_entity_poly.entity_id
_entity_poly.type
_entity_poly.pdbx_seq_one_letter_code
_entity_poly.pdbx_strand_id
1 'polypeptide(L)'
;MTKKEFEKGINNYRKIVGNHFGYKKSGYVSYKIVNGYFFYILHLVDTSVDLKVKPLYADDLWWDIFQMPENKKPLSLRGNGAFALSGELIGEYQTFVDNCKNYTEQDFEKVWTSVFNKIEAEIADFISQNPSADRYMPQATNMRGDVSLTYLMALLHNHKEHKVVELIQEAQNNNRRSGMSTWIGDEEIDGYSFILKYVNSIL
;
A
#
# COMPACT_ATOMS: atom_id res chain seq x y z
N MET A 1 -9.41 -30.93 4.64
CA MET A 1 -10.43 -29.86 4.61
C MET A 1 -10.80 -29.48 3.18
N THR A 2 -11.96 -28.87 2.98
CA THR A 2 -12.38 -28.25 1.71
C THR A 2 -11.66 -26.91 1.49
N LYS A 3 -11.62 -26.43 0.24
CA LYS A 3 -11.03 -25.11 -0.07
C LYS A 3 -11.68 -23.97 0.72
N LYS A 4 -13.00 -24.00 0.87
CA LYS A 4 -13.76 -22.99 1.63
C LYS A 4 -13.42 -22.99 3.13
N GLU A 5 -13.28 -24.18 3.72
CA GLU A 5 -12.86 -24.31 5.13
C GLU A 5 -11.43 -23.80 5.32
N PHE A 6 -10.55 -24.11 4.37
CA PHE A 6 -9.17 -23.63 4.36
C PHE A 6 -9.11 -22.10 4.27
N GLU A 7 -9.75 -21.47 3.28
CA GLU A 7 -9.79 -20.01 3.12
C GLU A 7 -10.36 -19.30 4.35
N LYS A 8 -11.41 -19.87 4.96
CA LYS A 8 -11.99 -19.35 6.20
C LYS A 8 -11.00 -19.46 7.36
N GLY A 9 -10.34 -20.61 7.49
CA GLY A 9 -9.35 -20.90 8.52
C GLY A 9 -8.16 -19.94 8.47
N ILE A 10 -7.48 -19.86 7.33
CA ILE A 10 -6.32 -18.97 7.17
C ILE A 10 -6.69 -17.50 7.41
N ASN A 11 -7.89 -17.06 6.98
CA ASN A 11 -8.33 -15.69 7.23
C ASN A 11 -8.66 -15.40 8.69
N ASN A 12 -9.20 -16.39 9.41
CA ASN A 12 -9.47 -16.27 10.85
C ASN A 12 -8.17 -16.21 11.64
N TYR A 13 -7.23 -17.14 11.38
CA TYR A 13 -5.94 -17.16 12.08
C TYR A 13 -5.07 -15.96 11.74
N ARG A 14 -5.10 -15.45 10.50
CA ARG A 14 -4.46 -14.16 10.15
C ARG A 14 -4.94 -13.02 11.04
N LYS A 15 -6.25 -12.97 11.32
CA LYS A 15 -6.83 -11.96 12.23
C LYS A 15 -6.34 -12.18 13.66
N ILE A 16 -6.42 -13.41 14.18
CA ILE A 16 -6.06 -13.74 15.56
C ILE A 16 -4.58 -13.42 15.81
N VAL A 17 -3.69 -14.00 15.00
CA VAL A 17 -2.24 -13.80 15.12
C VAL A 17 -1.89 -12.35 14.84
N GLY A 18 -2.41 -11.75 13.76
CA GLY A 18 -2.14 -10.34 13.44
C GLY A 18 -2.52 -9.39 14.56
N ASN A 19 -3.63 -9.63 15.27
CA ASN A 19 -4.00 -8.83 16.44
C ASN A 19 -2.95 -8.89 17.56
N HIS A 20 -2.31 -10.05 17.78
CA HIS A 20 -1.22 -10.18 18.77
C HIS A 20 -0.01 -9.32 18.41
N PHE A 21 0.25 -9.11 17.11
CA PHE A 21 1.30 -8.23 16.59
C PHE A 21 0.84 -6.76 16.41
N GLY A 22 -0.39 -6.42 16.84
CA GLY A 22 -0.93 -5.06 16.77
C GLY A 22 -1.51 -4.67 15.40
N TYR A 23 -1.70 -5.62 14.49
CA TYR A 23 -2.35 -5.36 13.20
C TYR A 23 -3.87 -5.28 13.33
N LYS A 24 -4.48 -4.44 12.49
CA LYS A 24 -5.91 -4.42 12.22
C LYS A 24 -6.18 -5.06 10.86
N LYS A 25 -7.23 -5.88 10.76
CA LYS A 25 -7.64 -6.52 9.50
C LYS A 25 -8.82 -5.81 8.85
N SER A 26 -8.75 -5.62 7.54
CA SER A 26 -9.89 -5.22 6.69
C SER A 26 -9.80 -5.91 5.34
N GLY A 27 -10.79 -6.75 5.00
CA GLY A 27 -10.76 -7.53 3.75
C GLY A 27 -9.51 -8.40 3.63
N TYR A 28 -8.82 -8.29 2.48
CA TYR A 28 -7.53 -8.93 2.21
C TYR A 28 -6.33 -8.20 2.81
N VAL A 29 -6.55 -7.07 3.50
CA VAL A 29 -5.49 -6.24 4.09
C VAL A 29 -5.36 -6.47 5.59
N SER A 30 -4.12 -6.49 6.09
CA SER A 30 -3.81 -6.31 7.52
C SER A 30 -2.82 -5.16 7.66
N TYR A 31 -3.08 -4.18 8.52
CA TYR A 31 -2.26 -2.96 8.60
C TYR A 31 -1.94 -2.54 10.03
N LYS A 32 -0.84 -1.80 10.19
CA LYS A 32 -0.43 -1.12 11.42
C LYS A 32 0.29 0.19 11.08
N ILE A 33 0.34 1.10 12.04
CA ILE A 33 1.05 2.37 11.91
C ILE A 33 2.22 2.36 12.87
N VAL A 34 3.42 2.66 12.37
CA VAL A 34 4.65 2.75 13.19
C VAL A 34 5.48 3.92 12.68
N ASN A 35 5.94 4.80 13.56
CA ASN A 35 6.78 5.96 13.24
C ASN A 35 6.29 6.80 12.04
N GLY A 36 4.97 7.02 11.94
CA GLY A 36 4.38 7.81 10.85
C GLY A 36 4.27 7.07 9.50
N TYR A 37 4.65 5.80 9.43
CA TYR A 37 4.45 4.93 8.27
C TYR A 37 3.19 4.09 8.41
N PHE A 38 2.50 3.88 7.30
CA PHE A 38 1.43 2.90 7.16
C PHE A 38 2.01 1.62 6.55
N PHE A 39 2.24 0.61 7.40
CA PHE A 39 2.64 -0.73 6.97
C PHE A 39 1.40 -1.58 6.76
N TYR A 40 1.34 -2.29 5.65
CA TYR A 40 0.21 -3.14 5.35
C TYR A 40 0.60 -4.36 4.54
N ILE A 41 -0.11 -5.44 4.81
CA ILE A 41 0.07 -6.75 4.21
C ILE A 41 -1.11 -7.00 3.29
N LEU A 42 -0.82 -7.38 2.04
CA LEU A 42 -1.82 -7.84 1.08
C LEU A 42 -1.80 -9.36 1.01
N HIS A 43 -2.92 -10.00 1.33
CA HIS A 43 -3.11 -11.45 1.17
C HIS A 43 -4.16 -11.68 0.08
N LEU A 44 -3.73 -11.50 -1.16
CA LEU A 44 -4.56 -11.62 -2.36
C LEU A 44 -4.64 -13.06 -2.86
N VAL A 45 -3.63 -13.87 -2.56
CA VAL A 45 -3.52 -15.30 -2.87
C VAL A 45 -3.13 -16.06 -1.62
N ASP A 46 -3.45 -17.35 -1.55
CA ASP A 46 -3.18 -18.17 -0.35
C ASP A 46 -1.69 -18.49 -0.16
N THR A 47 -0.90 -18.40 -1.22
CA THR A 47 0.49 -18.89 -1.28
C THR A 47 1.52 -17.86 -0.82
N SER A 48 1.18 -16.57 -0.84
CA SER A 48 2.10 -15.51 -0.40
C SER A 48 1.38 -14.27 0.10
N VAL A 49 2.13 -13.43 0.81
CA VAL A 49 1.72 -12.09 1.21
C VAL A 49 2.76 -11.05 0.84
N ASP A 50 2.28 -9.90 0.40
CA ASP A 50 3.13 -8.73 0.12
C ASP A 50 3.13 -7.80 1.34
N LEU A 51 4.30 -7.43 1.83
CA LEU A 51 4.48 -6.34 2.78
C LEU A 51 4.76 -5.04 2.02
N LYS A 52 3.92 -4.04 2.27
CA LYS A 52 4.04 -2.72 1.67
C LYS A 52 4.10 -1.62 2.71
N VAL A 53 4.75 -0.52 2.36
CA VAL A 53 4.92 0.65 3.21
C VAL A 53 4.70 1.95 2.43
N LYS A 54 4.14 2.95 3.10
CA LYS A 54 4.13 4.34 2.64
C LYS A 54 4.07 5.28 3.84
N PRO A 55 4.57 6.51 3.73
CA PRO A 55 4.30 7.53 4.74
C PRO A 55 2.80 7.74 4.91
N LEU A 56 2.34 7.85 6.15
CA LEU A 56 0.91 7.98 6.44
C LEU A 56 0.33 9.26 5.84
N TYR A 57 1.10 10.36 5.82
CA TYR A 57 0.69 11.63 5.22
C TYR A 57 0.38 11.50 3.72
N ALA A 58 0.97 10.52 3.02
CA ALA A 58 0.84 10.40 1.59
C ALA A 58 -0.62 10.13 1.18
N ASP A 59 -1.36 9.36 1.99
CA ASP A 59 -2.79 9.17 1.78
C ASP A 59 -3.60 10.45 2.06
N ASP A 60 -3.23 11.23 3.08
CA ASP A 60 -3.95 12.46 3.39
C ASP A 60 -3.78 13.48 2.26
N LEU A 61 -2.56 13.62 1.74
CA LEU A 61 -2.27 14.44 0.57
C LEU A 61 -2.98 13.92 -0.68
N TRP A 62 -3.03 12.59 -0.85
CA TRP A 62 -3.75 11.98 -1.95
C TRP A 62 -5.23 12.35 -1.94
N TRP A 63 -5.89 12.31 -0.78
CA TRP A 63 -7.28 12.74 -0.65
C TRP A 63 -7.48 14.24 -0.84
N ASP A 64 -6.50 15.07 -0.48
CA ASP A 64 -6.52 16.51 -0.79
C ASP A 64 -6.46 16.77 -2.30
N ILE A 65 -5.66 15.99 -3.04
CA ILE A 65 -5.60 16.04 -4.51
C ILE A 65 -6.95 15.69 -5.15
N PHE A 66 -7.69 14.73 -4.59
CA PHE A 66 -9.05 14.41 -5.03
C PHE A 66 -10.10 15.43 -4.57
N GLN A 67 -9.76 16.36 -3.66
CA GLN A 67 -10.72 17.23 -2.98
C GLN A 67 -11.81 16.44 -2.25
N MET A 68 -11.46 15.28 -1.68
CA MET A 68 -12.37 14.38 -0.94
C MET A 68 -11.89 14.16 0.51
N PRO A 69 -11.84 15.21 1.34
CA PRO A 69 -11.28 15.13 2.69
C PRO A 69 -12.03 14.16 3.61
N GLU A 70 -13.31 13.88 3.35
CA GLU A 70 -14.11 12.88 4.06
C GLU A 70 -13.53 11.47 3.98
N ASN A 71 -12.83 11.15 2.88
CA ASN A 71 -12.21 9.84 2.67
C ASN A 71 -10.90 9.65 3.47
N LYS A 72 -10.38 10.69 4.12
CA LYS A 72 -9.24 10.57 5.05
C LYS A 72 -9.52 9.62 6.21
N LYS A 73 -10.80 9.39 6.52
CA LYS A 73 -11.31 8.38 7.46
C LYS A 73 -12.27 7.44 6.70
N PRO A 74 -12.16 6.10 6.80
CA PRO A 74 -11.39 5.31 7.75
C PRO A 74 -10.01 4.82 7.24
N LEU A 75 -9.07 4.62 8.17
CA LEU A 75 -7.69 4.16 7.89
C LEU A 75 -7.61 2.85 7.09
N SER A 76 -8.61 1.98 7.19
CA SER A 76 -8.64 0.74 6.40
C SER A 76 -8.70 0.98 4.90
N LEU A 77 -9.29 2.09 4.44
CA LEU A 77 -9.35 2.43 3.02
C LEU A 77 -7.99 2.84 2.45
N ARG A 78 -7.01 3.17 3.30
CA ARG A 78 -5.64 3.46 2.85
C ARG A 78 -4.94 2.24 2.24
N GLY A 79 -5.34 1.02 2.60
CA GLY A 79 -4.80 -0.21 1.99
C GLY A 79 -5.79 -0.96 1.10
N ASN A 80 -7.10 -0.75 1.28
CA ASN A 80 -8.16 -1.56 0.68
C ASN A 80 -9.16 -0.75 -0.17
N GLY A 81 -8.97 0.57 -0.30
CA GLY A 81 -9.86 1.44 -1.07
C GLY A 81 -9.61 1.31 -2.59
N ALA A 82 -10.66 1.50 -3.39
CA ALA A 82 -10.56 1.47 -4.85
C ALA A 82 -9.58 2.52 -5.41
N PHE A 83 -9.41 3.63 -4.70
CA PHE A 83 -8.47 4.71 -5.03
C PHE A 83 -7.31 4.82 -4.05
N ALA A 84 -7.04 3.76 -3.28
CA ALA A 84 -5.93 3.75 -2.33
C ALA A 84 -4.59 3.96 -3.04
N LEU A 85 -3.78 4.89 -2.54
CA LEU A 85 -2.42 5.09 -3.02
C LEU A 85 -1.58 3.84 -2.71
N SER A 86 -0.97 3.20 -3.70
CA SER A 86 -0.12 2.02 -3.40
C SER A 86 1.17 2.44 -2.72
N GLY A 87 1.51 1.81 -1.60
CA GLY A 87 2.84 1.83 -1.03
C GLY A 87 3.86 1.03 -1.84
N GLU A 88 5.11 1.17 -1.42
CA GLU A 88 6.28 0.45 -1.93
C GLU A 88 6.30 -0.98 -1.39
N LEU A 89 6.66 -1.94 -2.23
CA LEU A 89 6.87 -3.33 -1.84
C LEU A 89 8.24 -3.47 -1.18
N ILE A 90 8.25 -3.88 0.10
CA ILE A 90 9.49 -4.07 0.86
C ILE A 90 9.71 -5.53 1.29
N GLY A 91 8.77 -6.43 1.00
CA GLY A 91 8.97 -7.85 1.21
C GLY A 91 7.83 -8.70 0.66
N GLU A 92 8.14 -9.93 0.29
CA GLU A 92 7.17 -10.96 -0.08
C GLU A 92 7.46 -12.21 0.75
N TYR A 93 6.40 -12.78 1.35
CA TYR A 93 6.53 -13.91 2.27
C TYR A 93 5.63 -15.05 1.83
N GLN A 94 6.22 -16.21 1.58
CA GLN A 94 5.48 -17.43 1.29
C GLN A 94 4.68 -17.89 2.51
N THR A 95 3.44 -18.33 2.26
CA THR A 95 2.50 -18.84 3.26
C THR A 95 2.15 -20.29 2.94
N PHE A 96 0.99 -20.55 2.36
CA PHE A 96 0.44 -21.88 2.16
C PHE A 96 0.67 -22.34 0.72
N VAL A 97 1.90 -22.75 0.41
CA VAL A 97 2.34 -23.09 -0.95
C VAL A 97 1.87 -24.47 -1.44
N ASP A 98 1.48 -25.36 -0.54
CA ASP A 98 1.02 -26.72 -0.86
C ASP A 98 -0.49 -26.80 -1.08
N ASN A 99 -0.97 -27.99 -1.46
CA ASN A 99 -2.40 -28.26 -1.56
C ASN A 99 -3.10 -28.03 -0.21
N CYS A 100 -4.24 -27.33 -0.21
CA CYS A 100 -5.04 -27.05 0.99
C CYS A 100 -5.39 -28.30 1.84
N LYS A 101 -5.42 -29.50 1.24
CA LYS A 101 -5.66 -30.76 1.96
C LYS A 101 -4.51 -31.17 2.88
N ASN A 102 -3.31 -30.63 2.68
CA ASN A 102 -2.11 -30.94 3.46
C ASN A 102 -2.01 -30.11 4.74
N TYR A 103 -2.86 -29.10 4.91
CA TYR A 103 -2.84 -28.24 6.08
C TYR A 103 -3.93 -28.62 7.08
N THR A 104 -3.59 -28.46 8.35
CA THR A 104 -4.48 -28.55 9.50
C THR A 104 -4.66 -27.17 10.14
N GLU A 105 -5.60 -27.03 11.07
CA GLU A 105 -5.78 -25.75 11.77
C GLU A 105 -4.54 -25.35 12.60
N GLN A 106 -3.78 -26.32 13.11
CA GLN A 106 -2.52 -26.07 13.83
C GLN A 106 -1.46 -25.43 12.92
N ASP A 107 -1.47 -25.76 11.63
CA ASP A 107 -0.54 -25.18 10.66
C ASP A 107 -0.85 -23.70 10.40
N PHE A 108 -2.11 -23.29 10.50
CA PHE A 108 -2.50 -21.90 10.23
C PHE A 108 -1.87 -20.94 11.22
N GLU A 109 -1.96 -21.23 12.51
CA GLU A 109 -1.34 -20.40 13.54
C GLU A 109 0.19 -20.38 13.39
N LYS A 110 0.79 -21.55 13.15
CA LYS A 110 2.24 -21.68 12.98
C LYS A 110 2.76 -20.87 11.79
N VAL A 111 2.12 -21.00 10.62
CA VAL A 111 2.50 -20.27 9.40
C VAL A 111 2.32 -18.77 9.61
N TRP A 112 1.17 -18.33 10.11
CA TRP A 112 0.95 -16.90 10.36
C TRP A 112 1.93 -16.32 11.38
N THR A 113 2.18 -17.03 12.48
CA THR A 113 3.13 -16.56 13.50
C THR A 113 4.54 -16.43 12.91
N SER A 114 4.98 -17.40 12.12
CA SER A 114 6.27 -17.35 11.41
C SER A 114 6.35 -16.15 10.46
N VAL A 115 5.31 -15.94 9.65
CA VAL A 115 5.25 -14.83 8.68
C VAL A 115 5.22 -13.47 9.38
N PHE A 116 4.39 -13.29 10.41
CA PHE A 116 4.35 -12.04 11.15
C PHE A 116 5.67 -11.74 11.86
N ASN A 117 6.36 -12.73 12.43
CA ASN A 117 7.70 -12.51 13.00
C ASN A 117 8.71 -11.99 11.97
N LYS A 118 8.72 -12.56 10.76
CA LYS A 118 9.60 -12.09 9.67
C LYS A 118 9.25 -10.65 9.25
N ILE A 119 7.96 -10.37 9.12
CA ILE A 119 7.46 -9.04 8.80
C ILE A 119 7.84 -8.01 9.86
N GLU A 120 7.75 -8.35 11.15
CA GLU A 120 8.14 -7.45 12.23
C GLU A 120 9.65 -7.15 12.21
N ALA A 121 10.48 -8.15 11.88
CA ALA A 121 11.92 -7.93 11.69
C ALA A 121 12.18 -6.96 10.52
N GLU A 122 11.53 -7.18 9.37
CA GLU A 122 11.66 -6.30 8.19
C GLU A 122 11.18 -4.88 8.47
N ILE A 123 10.08 -4.72 9.24
CA ILE A 123 9.60 -3.40 9.67
C ILE A 123 10.62 -2.71 10.57
N ALA A 124 11.22 -3.44 11.53
CA ALA A 124 12.23 -2.88 12.42
C ALA A 124 13.47 -2.43 11.64
N ASP A 125 13.94 -3.26 10.70
CA ASP A 125 15.08 -2.95 9.83
C ASP A 125 14.77 -1.74 8.93
N PHE A 126 13.59 -1.70 8.31
CA PHE A 126 13.15 -0.56 7.50
C PHE A 126 13.14 0.75 8.31
N ILE A 127 12.59 0.73 9.53
CA ILE A 127 12.51 1.91 10.40
C ILE A 127 13.91 2.35 10.85
N SER A 128 14.82 1.41 11.10
CA SER A 128 16.20 1.74 11.48
C SER A 128 16.93 2.52 10.38
N GLN A 129 16.66 2.19 9.11
CA GLN A 129 17.23 2.85 7.94
C GLN A 129 16.46 4.13 7.57
N ASN A 130 15.16 4.16 7.85
CA ASN A 130 14.24 5.23 7.52
C ASN A 130 13.47 5.69 8.77
N PRO A 131 14.12 6.39 9.71
CA PRO A 131 13.50 6.72 11.00
C PRO A 131 12.43 7.81 10.91
N SER A 132 12.36 8.56 9.81
CA SER A 132 11.51 9.74 9.65
C SER A 132 10.64 9.62 8.39
N ALA A 133 9.34 9.37 8.58
CA ALA A 133 8.37 9.30 7.49
C ALA A 133 8.38 10.55 6.60
N ASP A 134 8.46 11.74 7.19
CA ASP A 134 8.46 13.03 6.46
C ASP A 134 9.67 13.23 5.54
N ARG A 135 10.77 12.50 5.80
CA ARG A 135 12.01 12.56 5.02
C ARG A 135 12.19 11.37 4.09
N TYR A 136 11.31 10.38 4.17
CA TYR A 136 11.40 9.19 3.35
C TYR A 136 11.08 9.51 1.91
N MET A 137 11.96 9.08 1.00
CA MET A 137 11.74 9.18 -0.43
C MET A 137 11.55 7.76 -0.98
N PRO A 138 10.31 7.37 -1.35
CA PRO A 138 10.05 6.08 -1.99
C PRO A 138 10.77 5.95 -3.34
N GLN A 139 10.81 4.73 -3.89
CA GLN A 139 11.33 4.53 -5.25
C GLN A 139 10.63 5.41 -6.27
N ALA A 140 11.44 6.04 -7.14
CA ALA A 140 10.95 6.98 -8.14
C ALA A 140 10.02 6.34 -9.18
N THR A 141 10.20 5.05 -9.44
CA THR A 141 9.39 4.27 -10.39
C THR A 141 8.63 3.16 -9.70
N ASN A 142 7.43 2.86 -10.18
CA ASN A 142 6.67 1.69 -9.76
C ASN A 142 7.13 0.42 -10.50
N MET A 143 6.51 -0.72 -10.22
CA MET A 143 6.86 -2.02 -10.83
C MET A 143 6.68 -2.07 -12.36
N ARG A 144 5.91 -1.16 -12.97
CA ARG A 144 5.75 -1.04 -14.43
C ARG A 144 6.80 -0.13 -15.07
N GLY A 145 7.63 0.53 -14.26
CA GLY A 145 8.59 1.55 -14.72
C GLY A 145 7.98 2.94 -14.92
N ASP A 146 6.70 3.15 -14.58
CA ASP A 146 6.09 4.49 -14.57
C ASP A 146 6.51 5.25 -13.31
N VAL A 147 6.43 6.58 -13.33
CA VAL A 147 6.72 7.42 -12.15
C VAL A 147 5.75 7.06 -11.02
N SER A 148 6.30 6.73 -9.85
CA SER A 148 5.56 6.29 -8.68
C SER A 148 4.70 7.42 -8.11
N LEU A 149 3.40 7.18 -7.92
CA LEU A 149 2.49 8.15 -7.29
C LEU A 149 2.93 8.50 -5.87
N THR A 150 3.43 7.53 -5.10
CA THR A 150 3.89 7.74 -3.72
C THR A 150 5.19 8.55 -3.67
N TYR A 151 6.05 8.40 -4.69
CA TYR A 151 7.21 9.27 -4.86
C TYR A 151 6.79 10.71 -5.19
N LEU A 152 5.81 10.89 -6.07
CA LEU A 152 5.25 12.22 -6.36
C LEU A 152 4.65 12.85 -5.10
N MET A 153 3.97 12.07 -4.24
CA MET A 153 3.46 12.57 -2.96
C MET A 153 4.60 13.03 -2.03
N ALA A 154 5.71 12.28 -1.99
CA ALA A 154 6.87 12.66 -1.21
C ALA A 154 7.53 13.95 -1.73
N LEU A 155 7.60 14.14 -3.06
CA LEU A 155 8.08 15.39 -3.65
C LEU A 155 7.18 16.59 -3.30
N LEU A 156 5.86 16.44 -3.42
CA LEU A 156 4.90 17.49 -3.04
C LEU A 156 4.99 17.83 -1.56
N HIS A 157 5.05 16.83 -0.68
CA HIS A 157 5.22 17.04 0.76
C HIS A 157 6.50 17.84 1.09
N ASN A 158 7.54 17.72 0.25
CA ASN A 158 8.80 18.43 0.41
C ASN A 158 8.89 19.72 -0.44
N HIS A 159 7.76 20.29 -0.89
CA HIS A 159 7.69 21.54 -1.64
C HIS A 159 8.52 21.52 -2.95
N LYS A 160 8.42 20.41 -3.69
CA LYS A 160 9.10 20.21 -5.00
C LYS A 160 8.11 20.16 -6.16
N GLU A 161 7.14 21.06 -6.17
CA GLU A 161 6.04 21.15 -7.14
C GLU A 161 6.57 21.21 -8.59
N HIS A 162 7.59 22.02 -8.86
CA HIS A 162 8.18 22.11 -10.21
C HIS A 162 8.72 20.76 -10.71
N LYS A 163 9.34 19.97 -9.83
CA LYS A 163 9.86 18.65 -10.22
C LYS A 163 8.75 17.65 -10.49
N VAL A 164 7.65 17.75 -9.73
CA VAL A 164 6.45 16.93 -9.95
C VAL A 164 5.85 17.20 -11.32
N VAL A 165 5.72 18.47 -11.70
CA VAL A 165 5.22 18.87 -13.02
C VAL A 165 6.12 18.34 -14.14
N GLU A 166 7.44 18.52 -14.02
CA GLU A 166 8.42 18.03 -15.00
C GLU A 166 8.30 16.52 -15.22
N LEU A 167 8.30 15.72 -14.14
CA LEU A 167 8.23 14.27 -14.21
C LEU A 167 6.92 13.78 -14.83
N ILE A 168 5.80 14.42 -14.50
CA ILE A 168 4.50 14.05 -15.06
C ILE A 168 4.43 14.41 -16.54
N GLN A 169 4.87 15.62 -16.93
CA GLN A 169 4.87 16.04 -18.34
C GLN A 169 5.76 15.14 -19.18
N GLU A 170 6.95 14.76 -18.66
CA GLU A 170 7.82 13.78 -19.31
C GLU A 170 7.11 12.43 -19.48
N ALA A 171 6.45 11.92 -18.43
CA ALA A 171 5.70 10.66 -18.50
C ALA A 171 4.59 10.72 -19.55
N GLN A 172 3.81 11.81 -19.59
CA GLN A 172 2.72 12.02 -20.54
C GLN A 172 3.23 12.14 -21.99
N ASN A 173 4.34 12.86 -22.21
CA ASN A 173 4.98 12.97 -23.52
C ASN A 173 5.46 11.61 -24.05
N ASN A 174 5.77 10.68 -23.15
CA ASN A 174 6.13 9.30 -23.46
C ASN A 174 4.95 8.33 -23.42
N ASN A 175 3.70 8.82 -23.43
CA ASN A 175 2.46 8.02 -23.36
C ASN A 175 2.37 7.09 -22.14
N ARG A 176 3.06 7.42 -21.04
CA ARG A 176 2.97 6.67 -19.79
C ARG A 176 1.79 7.17 -18.94
N ARG A 177 1.14 6.24 -18.26
CA ARG A 177 0.02 6.51 -17.35
C ARG A 177 0.39 6.12 -15.93
N SER A 178 -0.22 6.78 -14.96
CA SER A 178 -0.05 6.42 -13.54
C SER A 178 -0.58 5.02 -13.19
N GLY A 179 -1.43 4.44 -14.04
CA GLY A 179 -2.15 3.18 -13.83
C GLY A 179 -3.22 3.24 -12.74
N MET A 180 -3.55 4.44 -12.27
CA MET A 180 -4.73 4.75 -11.50
C MET A 180 -5.55 5.72 -12.33
N SER A 181 -6.77 5.35 -12.69
CA SER A 181 -7.67 6.22 -13.45
C SER A 181 -9.12 6.06 -13.00
N THR A 182 -9.91 7.09 -13.30
CA THR A 182 -11.35 7.11 -13.09
C THR A 182 -12.02 7.87 -14.22
N TRP A 183 -13.31 7.62 -14.42
CA TRP A 183 -14.11 8.34 -15.40
C TRP A 183 -14.88 9.46 -14.71
N ILE A 184 -14.70 10.70 -15.18
CA ILE A 184 -15.49 11.86 -14.74
C ILE A 184 -16.24 12.38 -15.96
N GLY A 185 -17.54 12.11 -16.00
CA GLY A 185 -18.32 12.30 -17.23
C GLY A 185 -17.80 11.37 -18.34
N ASP A 186 -17.45 11.96 -19.48
CA ASP A 186 -16.94 11.23 -20.65
C ASP A 186 -15.40 11.25 -20.75
N GLU A 187 -14.70 11.75 -19.72
CA GLU A 187 -13.24 11.82 -19.69
C GLU A 187 -12.64 10.82 -18.70
N GLU A 188 -11.67 10.03 -19.17
CA GLU A 188 -10.79 9.24 -18.30
C GLU A 188 -9.71 10.17 -17.73
N ILE A 189 -9.69 10.32 -16.41
CA ILE A 189 -8.70 11.11 -15.69
C ILE A 189 -7.81 10.17 -14.89
N ASP A 190 -6.50 10.25 -15.15
CA ASP A 190 -5.52 9.45 -14.45
C ASP A 190 -4.90 10.20 -13.26
N GLY A 191 -4.22 9.47 -12.37
CA GLY A 191 -3.58 10.00 -11.17
C GLY A 191 -2.61 11.16 -11.45
N TYR A 192 -1.88 11.12 -12.56
CA TYR A 192 -1.01 12.23 -12.98
C TYR A 192 -1.80 13.50 -13.28
N SER A 193 -2.91 13.36 -14.00
CA SER A 193 -3.80 14.46 -14.33
C SER A 193 -4.42 15.10 -13.08
N PHE A 194 -4.79 14.30 -12.07
CA PHE A 194 -5.23 14.82 -10.77
C PHE A 194 -4.14 15.62 -10.06
N ILE A 195 -2.91 15.08 -10.02
CA ILE A 195 -1.78 15.77 -9.38
C ILE A 195 -1.49 17.10 -10.07
N LEU A 196 -1.45 17.15 -11.41
CA LEU A 196 -1.21 18.41 -12.13
C LEU A 196 -2.28 19.46 -11.84
N LYS A 197 -3.57 19.06 -11.82
CA LYS A 197 -4.67 19.96 -11.45
C LYS A 197 -4.49 20.54 -10.05
N TYR A 198 -4.11 19.70 -9.09
CA TYR A 198 -3.84 20.13 -7.72
C TYR A 198 -2.65 21.08 -7.64
N VAL A 199 -1.51 20.74 -8.24
CA VAL A 199 -0.30 21.58 -8.24
C VAL A 199 -0.59 22.96 -8.84
N ASN A 200 -1.30 23.01 -9.97
CA ASN A 200 -1.67 24.28 -10.62
C ASN A 200 -2.65 25.13 -9.79
N SER A 201 -3.31 24.56 -8.78
CA SER A 201 -4.22 25.29 -7.88
C SER A 201 -3.53 25.91 -6.66
N ILE A 202 -2.29 25.49 -6.36
CA ILE A 202 -1.52 25.94 -5.20
C ILE A 202 -0.27 26.76 -5.57
N LEU A 203 0.04 26.85 -6.87
CA LEU A 203 1.04 27.76 -7.45
C LEU A 203 0.42 29.15 -7.69
#